data_AF-A0A9E5LXK5-F1
#
_entry.id   AF-A0A9E5LXK5-F1
#
_cell.length_a   1.000
_cell.length_b   1.000
_cell.length_c   1.000
_cell.angle_alpha   90.00
_cell.angle_beta   90.00
_cell.angle_gamma   90.00
#
_symmetry.space_group_name_H-M   'P 1'
#
loop_
_entity.id
_entity.type
_entity.pdbx_description
1 polymer ?
#
loop_
_entity_poly.entity_id
_entity_poly.type
_entity_poly.pdbx_seq_one_letter_code
_entity_poly.pdbx_strand_id
1 'polypeptide(L)'
;MVIQSKTTPFIKPEWKSFSHAGRRLRRRATGFTLIEIMVVVVIMGVLAALVVPRLMGRADDARVLAAKQDIATLMQSLKLYRLDNQRFPSTEQGLQSLVARPTVAPVPPNWKTGGYLDRLNKDPWGNPYQYLSPGLRGEIDVFSYGADGKPGGTGVDADIGSWMD
;
A
#
# COMPACT_ATOMS: atom_id res chain seq x y z
N MET A 1 -67.44 -19.06 -55.23
CA MET A 1 -68.55 -19.40 -54.32
C MET A 1 -68.69 -18.26 -53.34
N VAL A 2 -69.82 -17.55 -53.42
CA VAL A 2 -70.16 -16.36 -52.64
C VAL A 2 -70.58 -16.79 -51.23
N ILE A 3 -70.08 -16.14 -50.18
CA ILE A 3 -70.76 -16.09 -48.89
C ILE A 3 -70.71 -14.66 -48.35
N GLN A 4 -71.90 -14.08 -48.20
CA GLN A 4 -72.18 -12.79 -47.58
C GLN A 4 -72.34 -12.92 -46.06
N SER A 5 -72.34 -11.73 -45.41
CA SER A 5 -73.07 -11.39 -44.16
C SER A 5 -72.25 -11.52 -42.87
N LYS A 6 -72.29 -10.62 -41.88
CA LYS A 6 -73.19 -9.51 -41.53
C LYS A 6 -72.37 -8.41 -40.82
N THR A 7 -72.68 -7.14 -41.07
CA THR A 7 -72.25 -6.00 -40.24
C THR A 7 -73.13 -5.93 -38.98
N THR A 8 -72.54 -6.11 -37.80
CA THR A 8 -73.18 -5.82 -36.52
C THR A 8 -72.99 -4.34 -36.15
N PRO A 9 -74.01 -3.68 -35.57
CA PRO A 9 -73.88 -2.28 -35.18
C PRO A 9 -73.01 -2.15 -33.93
N PHE A 10 -72.02 -1.26 -34.01
CA PHE A 10 -71.13 -0.91 -32.92
C PHE A 10 -71.88 -0.10 -31.85
N ILE A 11 -72.30 -0.77 -30.78
CA ILE A 11 -72.92 -0.15 -29.60
C ILE A 11 -71.80 0.54 -28.80
N LYS A 12 -71.81 1.88 -28.75
CA LYS A 12 -70.91 2.66 -27.89
C LYS A 12 -71.43 2.59 -26.44
N PRO A 13 -70.66 2.07 -25.48
CA PRO A 13 -71.04 2.16 -24.08
C PRO A 13 -70.93 3.62 -23.61
N GLU A 14 -72.04 4.20 -23.14
CA GLU A 14 -72.04 5.44 -22.36
C GLU A 14 -71.44 5.16 -20.98
N TRP A 15 -70.14 5.39 -20.82
CA TRP A 15 -69.50 5.38 -19.51
C TRP A 15 -69.87 6.67 -18.78
N LYS A 16 -70.91 6.60 -17.94
CA LYS A 16 -71.18 7.66 -16.96
C LYS A 16 -69.94 7.83 -16.08
N SER A 17 -69.30 8.99 -16.19
CA SER A 17 -68.13 9.36 -15.39
C SER A 17 -68.53 9.47 -13.92
N PHE A 18 -68.25 8.44 -13.14
CA PHE A 18 -68.37 8.51 -11.69
C PHE A 18 -67.17 9.28 -11.13
N SER A 19 -67.32 10.60 -11.00
CA SER A 19 -66.41 11.44 -10.23
C SER A 19 -66.48 11.05 -8.75
N HIS A 20 -65.61 10.14 -8.33
CA HIS A 20 -65.41 9.79 -6.93
C HIS A 20 -64.65 10.94 -6.25
N ALA A 21 -65.40 11.83 -5.60
CA ALA A 21 -64.84 12.87 -4.74
C ALA A 21 -64.35 12.28 -3.41
N GLY A 22 -63.02 12.30 -3.21
CA GLY A 22 -62.34 12.34 -1.90
C GLY A 22 -62.36 11.04 -1.06
N ARG A 23 -61.24 10.58 -0.50
CA ARG A 23 -60.27 11.33 0.29
C ARG A 23 -58.88 10.72 0.13
N ARG A 24 -57.90 11.49 -0.35
CA ARG A 24 -56.49 11.17 -0.13
C ARG A 24 -56.23 11.31 1.37
N LEU A 25 -56.00 10.21 2.07
CA LEU A 25 -55.40 10.23 3.39
C LEU A 25 -54.03 10.91 3.24
N ARG A 26 -53.90 12.16 3.71
CA ARG A 26 -52.59 12.80 3.86
C ARG A 26 -51.81 11.91 4.81
N ARG A 27 -50.88 11.10 4.28
CA ARG A 27 -49.82 10.50 5.10
C ARG A 27 -49.14 11.67 5.80
N ARG A 28 -49.24 11.74 7.13
CA ARG A 28 -48.47 12.71 7.90
C ARG A 28 -47.01 12.40 7.62
N ALA A 29 -46.33 13.32 6.95
CA ALA A 29 -44.87 13.28 6.88
C ALA A 29 -44.38 13.51 8.31
N THR A 30 -43.91 12.45 8.95
CA THR A 30 -43.18 12.54 10.20
C THR A 30 -41.79 13.05 9.86
N GLY A 31 -41.49 14.28 10.26
CA GLY A 31 -40.14 14.84 10.15
C GLY A 31 -39.24 14.26 11.24
N PHE A 32 -37.93 14.24 10.98
CA PHE A 32 -36.93 13.89 11.97
C PHE A 32 -36.95 14.90 13.12
N THR A 33 -36.77 14.41 14.34
CA THR A 33 -36.65 15.27 15.51
C THR A 33 -35.21 15.74 15.68
N LEU A 34 -35.01 16.90 16.33
CA LEU A 34 -33.67 17.39 16.63
C LEU A 34 -32.88 16.39 17.49
N ILE A 35 -33.55 15.76 18.47
CA ILE A 35 -32.92 14.78 19.36
C ILE A 35 -32.39 13.55 18.59
N GLU A 36 -33.08 13.12 17.54
CA GLU A 36 -32.68 11.98 16.70
C GLU A 36 -31.38 12.27 15.93
N ILE A 37 -31.25 13.48 15.37
CA ILE A 37 -30.00 13.91 14.73
C ILE A 37 -28.89 14.13 15.77
N MET A 38 -29.21 14.65 16.96
CA MET A 38 -28.23 14.81 18.04
C MET A 38 -27.61 13.49 18.47
N VAL A 39 -28.42 12.44 18.68
CA VAL A 39 -27.91 11.13 19.06
C VAL A 39 -27.01 10.54 17.96
N VAL A 40 -27.38 10.70 16.69
CA VAL A 40 -26.58 10.20 15.56
C VAL A 40 -25.21 10.88 15.50
N VAL A 41 -25.14 12.22 15.60
CA VAL A 41 -23.85 12.93 15.54
C VAL A 41 -22.97 12.63 16.75
N VAL A 42 -23.56 12.37 17.92
CA VAL A 42 -22.82 11.93 19.12
C VAL A 42 -22.21 10.55 18.90
N ILE A 43 -22.99 9.57 18.40
CA ILE A 43 -22.47 8.23 18.10
C ILE A 43 -21.39 8.29 17.02
N MET A 44 -21.58 9.09 15.97
CA MET A 44 -20.57 9.30 14.93
C MET A 44 -19.28 9.92 15.50
N GLY A 45 -19.39 10.89 16.42
CA GLY A 45 -18.23 11.49 17.10
C GLY A 45 -17.44 10.49 17.94
N VAL A 46 -18.13 9.64 18.70
CA VAL A 46 -17.49 8.58 19.52
C VAL A 46 -16.81 7.53 18.63
N LEU A 47 -17.47 7.06 17.58
CA LEU A 47 -16.89 6.07 16.66
C LEU A 47 -15.69 6.64 15.90
N ALA A 48 -15.76 7.88 15.42
CA ALA A 48 -14.66 8.55 14.75
C ALA A 48 -13.43 8.67 15.66
N ALA A 49 -13.62 8.99 16.94
CA ALA A 49 -12.53 9.10 17.92
C ALA A 49 -11.81 7.76 18.18
N LEU A 50 -12.50 6.62 18.05
CA LEU A 50 -11.94 5.29 18.35
C LEU A 50 -11.19 4.62 17.20
N VAL A 51 -11.48 4.98 15.94
CA VAL A 51 -10.95 4.26 14.75
C VAL A 51 -9.60 4.81 14.27
N VAL A 52 -9.36 6.12 14.42
CA VAL A 52 -8.15 6.80 13.91
C VAL A 52 -6.81 6.27 14.45
N PRO A 53 -6.64 5.98 15.77
CA PRO A 53 -5.31 5.73 16.31
C PRO A 53 -4.71 4.36 15.93
N ARG A 54 -5.51 3.41 15.42
CA ARG A 54 -5.09 2.01 15.27
C ARG A 54 -4.30 1.69 13.99
N LEU A 55 -4.21 2.63 13.06
CA LEU A 55 -3.61 2.39 11.73
C LEU A 55 -2.13 2.79 11.65
N MET A 56 -1.67 3.78 12.42
CA MET A 56 -0.31 4.33 12.27
C MET A 56 0.78 3.40 12.76
N GLY A 57 0.68 2.83 13.98
CA GLY A 57 1.75 1.97 14.52
C GLY A 57 2.02 0.71 13.68
N ARG A 58 0.99 0.12 13.06
CA ARG A 58 1.15 -1.07 12.21
C ARG A 58 1.86 -0.78 10.89
N ALA A 59 1.66 0.42 10.33
CA ALA A 59 2.33 0.81 9.09
C ALA A 59 3.83 0.98 9.33
N ASP A 60 4.20 1.54 10.47
CA ASP A 60 5.58 1.75 10.86
C ASP A 60 6.31 0.44 11.19
N ASP A 61 5.69 -0.47 11.95
CA ASP A 61 6.24 -1.81 12.18
C ASP A 61 6.46 -2.57 10.86
N ALA A 62 5.53 -2.44 9.91
CA ALA A 62 5.64 -3.06 8.60
C ALA A 62 6.81 -2.48 7.78
N ARG A 63 7.08 -1.17 7.88
CA ARG A 63 8.26 -0.55 7.26
C ARG A 63 9.55 -1.07 7.87
N VAL A 64 9.65 -1.12 9.19
CA VAL A 64 10.85 -1.67 9.86
C VAL A 64 11.11 -3.12 9.42
N LEU A 65 10.06 -3.94 9.36
CA LEU A 65 10.17 -5.33 8.90
C LEU A 65 10.59 -5.42 7.42
N ALA A 66 10.00 -4.60 6.54
CA ALA A 66 10.39 -4.56 5.13
C ALA A 66 11.86 -4.17 4.97
N ALA A 67 12.33 -3.18 5.74
CA ALA A 67 13.74 -2.78 5.72
C ALA A 67 14.68 -3.93 6.12
N LYS A 68 14.32 -4.68 7.17
CA LYS A 68 15.09 -5.88 7.58
C LYS A 68 15.13 -6.95 6.49
N GLN A 69 14.01 -7.20 5.82
CA GLN A 69 13.93 -8.18 4.73
C GLN A 69 14.79 -7.78 3.52
N ASP A 70 14.73 -6.50 3.14
CA ASP A 70 15.57 -5.95 2.07
C ASP A 70 17.06 -6.06 2.42
N ILE A 71 17.45 -5.72 3.67
CA ILE A 71 18.83 -5.87 4.15
C ILE A 71 19.28 -7.34 4.08
N ALA A 72 18.44 -8.28 4.50
CA ALA A 72 18.75 -9.71 4.41
C ALA A 72 18.99 -10.17 2.95
N THR A 73 18.17 -9.67 2.02
CA THR A 73 18.30 -9.94 0.58
C THR A 73 19.59 -9.35 -0.01
N LEU A 74 19.91 -8.11 0.37
CA LEU A 74 21.16 -7.46 -0.02
C LEU A 74 22.38 -8.21 0.53
N MET A 75 22.34 -8.63 1.79
CA MET A 75 23.40 -9.43 2.41
C MET A 75 23.60 -10.77 1.71
N GLN A 76 22.53 -11.46 1.30
CA GLN A 76 22.63 -12.68 0.51
C GLN A 76 23.30 -12.42 -0.85
N SER A 77 22.92 -11.34 -1.53
CA SER A 77 23.49 -10.94 -2.82
C SER A 77 24.98 -10.60 -2.69
N LEU A 78 25.38 -9.91 -1.61
CA LEU A 78 26.78 -9.60 -1.30
C LEU A 78 27.59 -10.87 -1.01
N LYS A 79 27.01 -11.85 -0.30
CA LYS A 79 27.66 -13.15 -0.06
C LYS A 79 27.90 -13.91 -1.36
N LEU A 80 26.94 -13.87 -2.30
CA LEU A 80 27.12 -14.45 -3.64
C LEU A 80 28.20 -13.70 -4.43
N TYR A 81 28.21 -12.37 -4.39
CA TYR A 81 29.29 -11.58 -5.00
C TYR A 81 30.66 -12.00 -4.48
N ARG A 82 30.79 -12.17 -3.15
CA ARG A 82 32.04 -12.62 -2.53
C ARG A 82 32.39 -14.05 -2.93
N LEU A 83 31.42 -14.94 -3.06
CA LEU A 83 31.68 -16.32 -3.47
C LEU A 83 32.38 -16.37 -4.83
N ASP A 84 31.91 -15.57 -5.79
CA ASP A 84 32.48 -15.54 -7.14
C ASP A 84 33.81 -14.77 -7.20
N ASN A 85 33.89 -13.63 -6.50
CA ASN A 85 34.98 -12.66 -6.63
C ASN A 85 36.00 -12.72 -5.49
N GLN A 86 35.80 -13.63 -4.54
CA GLN A 86 36.61 -13.88 -3.35
C GLN A 86 36.73 -12.69 -2.38
N ARG A 87 35.96 -11.62 -2.62
CA ARG A 87 35.91 -10.41 -1.78
C ARG A 87 34.56 -9.74 -1.90
N PHE A 88 34.18 -8.99 -0.88
CA PHE A 88 33.05 -8.06 -0.98
C PHE A 88 33.42 -6.84 -1.84
N PRO A 89 32.43 -6.13 -2.41
CA PRO A 89 32.66 -4.84 -3.05
C PRO A 89 33.27 -3.83 -2.08
N SER A 90 34.09 -2.91 -2.55
CA SER A 90 34.56 -1.80 -1.71
C SER A 90 33.43 -0.81 -1.40
N THR A 91 33.56 -0.01 -0.36
CA THR A 91 32.62 1.08 -0.05
C THR A 91 32.42 2.02 -1.26
N GLU A 92 33.49 2.31 -2.00
CA GLU A 92 33.44 3.16 -3.20
C GLU A 92 32.66 2.51 -4.36
N GLN A 93 32.75 1.19 -4.51
CA GLN A 93 31.94 0.45 -5.48
C GLN A 93 30.47 0.39 -5.04
N GLY A 94 30.24 0.31 -3.73
CA GLY A 94 28.91 0.34 -3.11
C GLY A 94 28.02 -0.83 -3.51
N LEU A 95 26.74 -0.72 -3.15
CA LEU A 95 25.72 -1.71 -3.53
C LEU A 95 25.45 -1.73 -5.05
N GLN A 96 25.83 -0.69 -5.79
CA GLN A 96 25.65 -0.63 -7.24
C GLN A 96 26.42 -1.74 -7.97
N SER A 97 27.50 -2.24 -7.37
CA SER A 97 28.26 -3.39 -7.84
C SER A 97 27.44 -4.69 -7.95
N LEU A 98 26.30 -4.78 -7.25
CA LEU A 98 25.40 -5.93 -7.33
C LEU A 98 24.55 -5.93 -8.61
N VAL A 99 24.31 -4.76 -9.20
CA VAL A 99 23.47 -4.61 -10.41
C VAL A 99 24.33 -4.44 -11.65
N ALA A 100 25.38 -3.63 -11.55
CA ALA A 100 26.27 -3.33 -12.65
C ALA A 100 27.71 -3.70 -12.30
N ARG A 101 28.45 -4.24 -13.28
CA ARG A 101 29.86 -4.60 -13.07
C ARG A 101 30.66 -3.34 -12.72
N PRO A 102 31.32 -3.29 -11.55
CA PRO A 102 32.11 -2.14 -11.17
C PRO A 102 33.37 -2.03 -12.04
N THR A 103 33.66 -0.81 -12.47
CA THR A 103 34.87 -0.45 -13.23
C THR A 103 35.97 0.13 -12.34
N VAL A 104 35.61 0.59 -11.15
CA VAL A 104 36.54 1.08 -10.12
C VAL A 104 37.29 -0.09 -9.51
N ALA A 105 38.59 0.09 -9.24
CA ALA A 105 39.42 -0.94 -8.62
C ALA A 105 38.95 -1.25 -7.18
N PRO A 106 39.06 -2.52 -6.73
CA PRO A 106 39.52 -3.69 -7.47
C PRO A 106 38.44 -4.22 -8.43
N VAL A 107 38.76 -4.34 -9.71
CA VAL A 107 37.81 -4.87 -10.71
C VAL A 107 37.57 -6.37 -10.44
N PRO A 108 36.30 -6.81 -10.30
CA PRO A 108 36.00 -8.19 -9.99
C PRO A 108 36.37 -9.12 -11.15
N PRO A 109 37.12 -10.21 -10.86
CA PRO A 109 37.57 -11.14 -11.90
C PRO A 109 36.43 -11.98 -12.47
N ASN A 110 35.46 -12.40 -11.64
CA ASN A 110 34.41 -13.36 -12.00
C ASN A 110 33.00 -12.77 -11.77
N TRP A 111 32.79 -11.49 -12.09
CA TRP A 111 31.49 -10.86 -11.91
C TRP A 111 30.44 -11.56 -12.79
N LYS A 112 29.38 -12.08 -12.15
CA LYS A 112 28.31 -12.82 -12.82
C LYS A 112 27.59 -11.96 -13.87
N THR A 113 27.55 -12.42 -15.12
CA THR A 113 26.78 -11.76 -16.20
C THR A 113 25.30 -11.61 -15.81
N GLY A 114 24.78 -10.38 -15.92
CA GLY A 114 23.43 -10.03 -15.47
C GLY A 114 23.33 -9.58 -14.01
N GLY A 115 24.40 -9.71 -13.24
CA GLY A 115 24.48 -9.23 -11.85
C GLY A 115 23.95 -10.19 -10.80
N TYR A 116 23.98 -9.71 -9.58
CA TYR A 116 23.55 -10.38 -8.35
C TYR A 116 22.16 -9.94 -7.90
N LEU A 117 21.69 -8.80 -8.42
CA LEU A 117 20.38 -8.23 -8.14
C LEU A 117 19.83 -7.55 -9.42
N ASP A 118 18.53 -7.68 -9.67
CA ASP A 118 17.90 -7.08 -10.86
C ASP A 118 17.91 -5.54 -10.80
N ARG A 119 17.66 -4.99 -9.61
CA ARG A 119 17.67 -3.55 -9.34
C ARG A 119 17.85 -3.29 -7.85
N LEU A 120 18.46 -2.15 -7.52
CA LEU A 120 18.50 -1.69 -6.13
C LEU A 120 17.18 -1.06 -5.73
N ASN A 121 16.60 -1.57 -4.64
CA ASN A 121 15.48 -0.94 -3.97
C ASN A 121 15.97 0.20 -3.08
N LYS A 122 15.09 1.18 -2.91
CA LYS A 122 15.21 2.13 -1.81
C LYS A 122 14.60 1.50 -0.56
N ASP A 123 15.01 1.99 0.60
CA ASP A 123 14.39 1.62 1.85
C ASP A 123 12.90 2.05 1.90
N PRO A 124 12.13 1.60 2.90
CA PRO A 124 10.70 1.90 3.01
C PRO A 124 10.34 3.38 3.18
N TRP A 125 11.33 4.23 3.45
CA TRP A 125 11.19 5.69 3.55
C TRP A 125 11.68 6.43 2.30
N GLY A 126 12.18 5.70 1.30
CA GLY A 126 12.58 6.23 0.00
C GLY A 126 14.05 6.64 -0.10
N ASN A 127 14.85 6.30 0.91
CA ASN A 127 16.28 6.57 0.96
C ASN A 127 17.09 5.40 0.40
N PRO A 128 18.28 5.63 -0.15
CA PRO A 128 19.17 4.53 -0.52
C PRO A 128 19.71 3.82 0.72
N TYR A 129 19.85 2.50 0.63
CA TYR A 129 20.60 1.73 1.62
C TYR A 129 22.07 2.14 1.65
N GLN A 130 22.64 2.13 2.85
CA GLN A 130 24.03 2.39 3.12
C GLN A 130 24.82 1.09 3.15
N TYR A 131 26.09 1.17 2.76
CA TYR A 131 26.99 0.03 2.73
C TYR A 131 28.40 0.44 3.12
N LEU A 132 29.05 -0.38 3.95
CA LEU A 132 30.45 -0.21 4.35
C LEU A 132 31.21 -1.53 4.24
N SER A 133 32.42 -1.45 3.68
CA SER A 133 33.38 -2.55 3.61
C SER A 133 34.81 -2.00 3.67
N PRO A 134 35.55 -2.19 4.78
CA PRO A 134 35.16 -2.96 5.97
C PRO A 134 34.03 -2.30 6.76
N GLY A 135 33.16 -3.13 7.34
CA GLY A 135 32.12 -2.68 8.26
C GLY A 135 32.68 -2.19 9.60
N LEU A 136 31.87 -1.41 10.32
CA LEU A 136 32.12 -1.01 11.71
C LEU A 136 31.67 -2.08 12.70
N ARG A 137 30.62 -2.84 12.38
CA ARG A 137 30.01 -3.85 13.27
C ARG A 137 30.23 -5.29 12.80
N GLY A 138 30.85 -5.47 11.65
CA GLY A 138 31.17 -6.76 11.08
C GLY A 138 32.14 -6.63 9.91
N GLU A 139 32.27 -7.70 9.12
CA GLU A 139 33.10 -7.67 7.91
C GLU A 139 32.57 -6.67 6.88
N ILE A 140 31.24 -6.60 6.77
CA ILE A 140 30.50 -5.60 6.01
C ILE A 140 29.28 -5.16 6.79
N ASP A 141 28.84 -3.92 6.57
CA ASP A 141 27.60 -3.39 7.11
C ASP A 141 26.67 -2.96 5.98
N VAL A 142 25.38 -3.35 6.07
CA VAL A 142 24.30 -2.87 5.22
C VAL A 142 23.20 -2.32 6.11
N PHE A 143 22.76 -1.09 5.91
CA PHE A 143 21.79 -0.46 6.81
C PHE A 143 20.96 0.66 6.17
N SER A 144 19.84 0.99 6.81
CA SER A 144 19.02 2.18 6.58
C SER A 144 19.05 3.05 7.84
N TYR A 145 19.01 4.36 7.65
CA TYR A 145 18.92 5.34 8.74
C TYR A 145 17.50 5.49 9.32
N GLY A 146 16.55 4.64 8.93
CA GLY A 146 15.17 4.76 9.41
C GLY A 146 14.43 5.96 8.82
N ALA A 147 13.36 6.37 9.48
CA ALA A 147 12.41 7.35 8.95
C ALA A 147 12.98 8.78 8.85
N ASP A 148 13.92 9.15 9.71
CA ASP A 148 14.51 10.50 9.74
C ASP A 148 15.68 10.66 8.76
N GLY A 149 16.20 9.55 8.22
CA GLY A 149 17.30 9.52 7.26
C GLY A 149 18.65 9.93 7.87
N LYS A 150 18.80 9.90 9.20
CA LYS A 150 20.02 10.29 9.90
C LYS A 150 20.58 9.16 10.77
N PRO A 151 21.90 9.16 11.05
CA PRO A 151 22.48 8.21 11.98
C PRO A 151 21.87 8.31 13.39
N GLY A 152 21.54 7.17 13.98
CA GLY A 152 21.06 7.06 15.35
C GLY A 152 19.55 6.87 15.43
N GLY A 153 18.88 7.78 16.14
CA GLY A 153 17.42 7.77 16.32
C GLY A 153 16.88 6.71 17.30
N THR A 154 15.55 6.71 17.44
CA THR A 154 14.80 5.75 18.30
C THR A 154 13.48 5.38 17.64
N GLY A 155 12.94 4.20 17.96
CA GLY A 155 11.69 3.74 17.36
C GLY A 155 11.84 3.58 15.84
N VAL A 156 11.00 4.26 15.07
CA VAL A 156 11.00 4.21 13.60
C VAL A 156 12.15 5.01 12.96
N ASP A 157 12.74 5.92 13.73
CA ASP A 157 13.91 6.71 13.34
C ASP A 157 15.21 5.95 13.65
N ALA A 158 15.13 4.78 14.30
CA ALA A 158 16.33 4.03 14.65
C ALA A 158 17.00 3.44 13.40
N ASP A 159 18.33 3.49 13.36
CA ASP A 159 19.13 2.77 12.36
C ASP A 159 18.76 1.28 12.33
N ILE A 160 18.46 0.75 11.13
CA ILE A 160 18.20 -0.67 10.91
C ILE A 160 19.33 -1.24 10.08
N GLY A 161 20.08 -2.19 10.63
CA GLY A 161 21.27 -2.71 9.96
C GLY A 161 21.43 -4.23 10.04
N SER A 162 22.35 -4.75 9.22
CA SER A 162 22.68 -6.17 9.09
C SER A 162 23.19 -6.84 10.37
N TRP A 163 23.49 -6.06 11.40
CA TRP A 163 23.88 -6.50 12.75
C TRP A 163 22.68 -6.73 13.68
N MET A 164 21.46 -6.40 13.25
CA MET A 164 20.25 -6.66 14.01
C MET A 164 19.69 -8.01 13.58
N ASP A 165 19.66 -8.96 14.50
CA ASP A 165 19.03 -10.27 14.31
C ASP A 165 17.50 -10.16 14.09
#